data_AF-A0A930NMZ8-F1
#
_entry.id   AF-A0A930NMZ8-F1
#
_cell.length_a   1.000
_cell.length_b   1.000
_cell.length_c   1.000
_cell.angle_alpha   90.00
_cell.angle_beta   90.00
_cell.angle_gamma   90.00
#
_symmetry.space_group_name_H-M   'P 1'
#
loop_
_entity.id
_entity.type
_entity.pdbx_description
1 polymer ?
#
loop_
_entity_poly.entity_id
_entity_poly.type
_entity_poly.pdbx_seq_one_letter_code
_entity_poly.pdbx_strand_id
1 'polypeptide(L)'
;SKYSFSELIPSIRYYQGYRSPYTREKELNGYSLGWLHHKGLNKHHWEYWWDKIDGKWQPIKMPQNYVVESICDRIAACKVYQKDQYTPSSPLKYYLNSKDEQNLHPLTANLFERILRYIQINGEENTFKRIKELLHQKKDLYQSF
;
A
#
# COMPACT_ATOMS: atom_id res chain seq x y z
N SER A 1 6.88 1.98 12.68
CA SER A 1 8.07 1.65 11.88
C SER A 1 8.94 2.87 11.60
N LYS A 2 8.39 3.99 11.09
CA LYS A 2 9.16 5.21 10.69
C LYS A 2 10.12 5.84 11.71
N TYR A 3 9.93 5.61 13.00
CA TYR A 3 10.79 6.17 14.06
C TYR A 3 11.84 5.19 14.59
N SER A 4 11.96 3.98 14.02
CA SER A 4 13.10 3.12 14.33
C SER A 4 14.39 3.75 13.83
N PHE A 5 15.52 3.47 14.48
CA PHE A 5 16.81 3.98 14.02
C PHE A 5 17.12 3.58 12.56
N SER A 6 16.70 2.38 12.15
CA SER A 6 16.87 1.86 10.78
C SER A 6 16.14 2.68 9.71
N GLU A 7 15.04 3.36 10.05
CA GLU A 7 14.28 4.23 9.13
C GLU A 7 14.61 5.72 9.34
N LEU A 8 14.77 6.13 10.60
CA LEU A 8 15.00 7.53 10.98
C LEU A 8 16.37 8.04 10.54
N ILE A 9 17.44 7.27 10.77
CA ILE A 9 18.81 7.71 10.45
C ILE A 9 18.99 7.95 8.94
N PRO A 10 18.61 7.02 8.05
CA PRO A 10 18.65 7.30 6.61
C PRO A 10 17.75 8.47 6.22
N SER A 11 16.58 8.61 6.85
CA SER A 11 15.67 9.71 6.56
C SER A 11 16.29 11.08 6.83
N ILE A 12 17.07 11.22 7.92
CA ILE A 12 17.80 12.45 8.24
C ILE A 12 18.99 12.62 7.31
N ARG A 13 19.83 11.59 7.17
CA ARG A 13 21.10 11.66 6.43
C ARG A 13 20.92 12.01 4.95
N TYR A 14 19.84 11.51 4.34
CA TYR A 14 19.58 11.69 2.91
C TYR A 14 18.44 12.66 2.63
N TYR A 15 18.02 13.47 3.62
CA TYR A 15 17.00 14.49 3.43
C TYR A 15 17.45 15.56 2.43
N GLN A 16 16.60 15.89 1.46
CA GLN A 16 16.86 16.91 0.44
C GLN A 16 15.79 18.01 0.37
N GLY A 17 14.69 17.87 1.10
CA GLY A 17 13.60 18.86 1.11
C GLY A 17 12.50 18.69 0.04
N TYR A 18 12.80 18.07 -1.11
CA TYR A 18 11.85 18.02 -2.24
C TYR A 18 11.44 16.61 -2.71
N ARG A 19 12.00 15.56 -2.13
CA ARG A 19 11.67 14.16 -2.45
C ARG A 19 12.04 13.19 -1.32
N SER A 20 11.65 11.93 -1.49
CA SER A 20 11.93 10.88 -0.50
C SER A 20 13.44 10.70 -0.24
N PRO A 21 13.89 10.69 1.03
CA PRO A 21 15.29 10.44 1.38
C PRO A 21 15.75 9.04 0.94
N TYR A 22 14.84 8.06 0.90
CA TYR A 22 15.15 6.71 0.44
C TYR A 22 15.47 6.65 -1.06
N THR A 23 14.95 7.58 -1.87
CA THR A 23 15.34 7.68 -3.28
C THR A 23 16.80 8.12 -3.41
N ARG A 24 17.22 9.10 -2.60
CA ARG A 24 18.61 9.57 -2.58
C ARG A 24 19.57 8.50 -2.07
N GLU A 25 19.19 7.76 -1.04
CA GLU A 25 19.97 6.63 -0.56
C GLU A 25 20.17 5.57 -1.66
N LYS A 26 19.10 5.24 -2.41
CA LYS A 26 19.18 4.31 -3.55
C LYS A 26 20.11 4.78 -4.67
N GLU A 27 20.11 6.07 -5.00
CA GLU A 27 21.01 6.62 -6.02
C GLU A 27 22.49 6.51 -5.65
N LEU A 28 22.81 6.70 -4.37
CA LEU A 28 24.18 6.68 -3.89
C LEU A 28 24.71 5.26 -3.66
N ASN A 29 23.86 4.38 -3.13
CA ASN A 29 24.28 3.07 -2.65
C ASN A 29 23.80 1.92 -3.54
N GLY A 30 22.87 2.16 -4.45
CA GLY A 30 22.14 1.13 -5.21
C GLY A 30 20.97 0.50 -4.44
N TYR A 31 20.80 0.82 -3.15
CA TYR A 31 19.74 0.32 -2.29
C TYR A 31 19.41 1.34 -1.19
N SER A 32 18.32 1.12 -0.46
CA SER A 32 17.98 1.93 0.73
C SER A 32 17.69 1.01 1.90
N LEU A 33 18.50 1.10 2.96
CA LEU A 33 18.29 0.31 4.17
C LEU A 33 16.98 0.68 4.84
N GLY A 34 16.68 1.99 4.90
CA GLY A 34 15.42 2.46 5.46
C GLY A 34 14.23 1.92 4.68
N TRP A 35 14.29 1.91 3.35
CA TRP A 35 13.23 1.32 2.53
C TRP A 35 13.10 -0.20 2.71
N LEU A 36 14.21 -0.94 2.71
CA LEU A 36 14.20 -2.39 2.90
C LEU A 36 13.59 -2.78 4.25
N HIS A 37 13.99 -2.07 5.32
CA HIS A 37 13.41 -2.24 6.64
C HIS A 37 11.92 -1.89 6.67
N HIS A 38 11.55 -0.77 6.04
CA HIS A 38 10.18 -0.30 5.99
C HIS A 38 9.26 -1.33 5.32
N LYS A 39 9.51 -1.70 4.07
CA LYS A 39 8.65 -2.65 3.36
C LYS A 39 8.67 -4.05 3.97
N GLY A 40 9.79 -4.44 4.59
CA GLY A 40 9.98 -5.76 5.21
C GLY A 40 9.29 -5.94 6.56
N LEU A 41 8.89 -4.87 7.25
CA LEU A 41 8.21 -4.95 8.55
C LEU A 41 6.77 -4.41 8.54
N ASN A 42 6.43 -3.55 7.58
CA ASN A 42 5.09 -2.99 7.49
C ASN A 42 4.21 -3.90 6.63
N LYS A 43 3.27 -4.57 7.29
CA LYS A 43 2.39 -5.58 6.69
C LYS A 43 1.41 -5.04 5.66
N HIS A 44 1.25 -3.74 5.48
CA HIS A 44 0.46 -3.19 4.38
C HIS A 44 1.22 -3.13 3.04
N HIS A 45 2.54 -3.36 3.04
CA HIS A 45 3.32 -3.50 1.80
C HIS A 45 3.17 -4.91 1.25
N TRP A 46 3.01 -5.03 -0.06
CA TRP A 46 2.83 -6.32 -0.72
C TRP A 46 4.09 -7.18 -0.62
N GLU A 47 5.28 -6.57 -0.51
CA GLU A 47 6.54 -7.28 -0.38
C GLU A 47 6.62 -8.16 0.88
N TYR A 48 5.87 -7.81 1.93
CA TYR A 48 5.78 -8.64 3.15
C TYR A 48 5.07 -9.97 2.87
N TRP A 49 4.18 -10.01 1.88
CA TRP A 49 3.32 -11.15 1.55
C TRP A 49 3.83 -11.91 0.33
N TRP A 50 5.14 -12.07 0.25
CA TRP A 50 5.78 -12.95 -0.71
C TRP A 50 6.47 -14.08 0.05
N ASP A 51 6.27 -15.30 -0.43
CA ASP A 51 6.90 -16.48 0.18
C ASP A 51 7.37 -17.46 -0.90
N LYS A 52 8.24 -18.38 -0.51
CA LYS A 52 8.78 -19.41 -1.37
C LYS A 52 7.95 -20.69 -1.26
N ILE A 53 6.99 -20.84 -2.17
CA ILE A 53 6.14 -22.03 -2.30
C ILE A 53 6.71 -22.92 -3.40
N ASP A 54 6.99 -24.18 -3.07
CA ASP A 54 7.55 -25.18 -4.00
C ASP A 54 8.80 -24.69 -4.75
N GLY A 55 9.69 -24.00 -4.03
CA GLY A 55 10.94 -23.50 -4.58
C GLY A 55 10.82 -22.20 -5.37
N LYS A 56 9.60 -21.66 -5.58
CA LYS A 56 9.34 -20.45 -6.35
C LYS A 56 8.79 -19.34 -5.47
N TRP A 57 9.28 -18.12 -5.67
CA TRP A 57 8.73 -16.94 -5.03
C TRP A 57 7.37 -16.61 -5.60
N GLN A 58 6.36 -16.51 -4.74
CA GLN A 58 4.97 -16.27 -5.12
C GLN A 58 4.30 -15.36 -4.09
N PRO A 59 3.34 -14.51 -4.50
CA PRO A 59 2.57 -13.72 -3.58
C PRO A 59 1.55 -14.59 -2.83
N ILE A 60 1.40 -14.38 -1.52
CA ILE A 60 0.44 -15.07 -0.66
C ILE A 60 -0.76 -14.17 -0.33
N LYS A 61 -1.88 -14.79 0.05
CA LYS A 61 -3.10 -14.06 0.41
C LYS A 61 -2.84 -13.14 1.60
N MET A 62 -3.13 -11.85 1.42
CA MET A 62 -2.98 -10.85 2.48
C MET A 62 -4.18 -10.94 3.45
N PRO A 63 -4.00 -10.70 4.75
CA PRO A 63 -5.14 -10.49 5.64
C PRO A 63 -5.89 -9.20 5.31
N GLN A 64 -7.22 -9.23 5.38
CA GLN A 64 -8.09 -8.13 4.93
C GLN A 64 -7.83 -6.78 5.60
N ASN A 65 -7.38 -6.77 6.86
CA ASN A 65 -7.03 -5.55 7.57
C ASN A 65 -5.82 -4.84 6.94
N TYR A 66 -4.83 -5.59 6.45
CA TYR A 66 -3.65 -5.02 5.79
C TYR A 66 -3.95 -4.60 4.34
N VAL A 67 -4.93 -5.24 3.68
CA VAL A 67 -5.46 -4.75 2.40
C VAL A 67 -6.05 -3.36 2.58
N VAL A 68 -6.90 -3.18 3.59
CA VAL A 68 -7.51 -1.87 3.90
C VAL A 68 -6.44 -0.84 4.30
N GLU A 69 -5.47 -1.21 5.13
CA GLU A 69 -4.35 -0.34 5.50
C GLU A 69 -3.53 0.11 4.28
N SER A 70 -3.25 -0.81 3.35
CA SER A 70 -2.51 -0.53 2.11
C SER A 70 -3.26 0.42 1.18
N ILE A 71 -4.59 0.31 1.13
CA ILE A 71 -5.45 1.26 0.41
C ILE A 71 -5.40 2.64 1.06
N CYS A 72 -5.44 2.72 2.38
CA CYS A 72 -5.30 3.98 3.11
C CYS A 72 -3.94 4.64 2.87
N ASP A 73 -2.84 3.88 2.91
CA ASP A 73 -1.49 4.38 2.61
C ASP A 73 -1.43 4.95 1.18
N ARG A 74 -2.02 4.24 0.21
CA ARG A 74 -2.10 4.71 -1.18
C ARG A 74 -2.92 5.98 -1.33
N ILE A 75 -4.08 6.07 -0.69
CA ILE A 75 -4.90 7.29 -0.69
C ILE A 75 -4.09 8.45 -0.12
N ALA A 76 -3.41 8.25 1.01
CA ALA A 76 -2.57 9.26 1.64
C ALA A 76 -1.43 9.70 0.70
N ALA A 77 -0.74 8.76 0.06
CA ALA A 77 0.29 9.07 -0.93
C ALA A 77 -0.27 9.90 -2.10
N CYS A 78 -1.42 9.50 -2.66
CA CYS A 78 -2.07 10.26 -3.73
C CYS A 78 -2.42 11.69 -3.29
N LYS A 79 -2.97 11.87 -2.08
CA LYS A 79 -3.28 13.20 -1.53
C LYS A 79 -2.03 14.07 -1.37
N VAL A 80 -0.95 13.51 -0.83
CA VAL A 80 0.32 14.22 -0.63
C VAL A 80 0.92 14.68 -1.95
N TYR A 81 0.95 13.80 -2.96
CA TYR A 81 1.59 14.11 -4.24
C TYR A 81 0.73 14.97 -5.17
N GLN A 82 -0.59 14.77 -5.17
CA GLN A 82 -1.48 15.46 -6.11
C GLN A 82 -2.11 16.73 -5.52
N LYS A 83 -2.16 16.87 -4.19
CA LYS A 83 -2.73 18.03 -3.50
C LYS A 83 -4.14 18.34 -4.03
N ASP A 84 -4.37 19.55 -4.54
CA ASP A 84 -5.65 20.01 -5.08
C ASP A 84 -6.10 19.25 -6.34
N GLN A 85 -5.19 18.50 -6.98
CA GLN A 85 -5.51 17.63 -8.12
C GLN A 85 -6.00 16.23 -7.70
N TYR A 86 -6.03 15.93 -6.40
CA TYR A 86 -6.52 14.65 -5.90
C TYR A 86 -8.00 14.47 -6.24
N THR A 87 -8.36 13.28 -6.73
CA THR A 87 -9.74 12.87 -6.95
C THR A 87 -9.95 11.46 -6.40
N PRO A 88 -11.21 11.03 -6.14
CA PRO A 88 -11.49 9.65 -5.78
C PRO A 88 -11.01 8.61 -6.80
N SER A 89 -10.77 9.01 -8.06
CA SER A 89 -10.18 8.14 -9.09
C SER A 89 -8.67 7.97 -8.97
N SER A 90 -7.97 8.85 -8.26
CA SER A 90 -6.50 8.90 -8.22
C SER A 90 -5.86 7.59 -7.71
N PRO A 91 -6.34 6.96 -6.61
CA PRO A 91 -5.78 5.70 -6.12
C PRO A 91 -5.97 4.53 -7.12
N LEU A 92 -7.14 4.44 -7.77
CA LEU A 92 -7.41 3.42 -8.79
C LEU A 92 -6.52 3.61 -10.02
N LYS A 93 -6.41 4.84 -10.52
CA LYS A 93 -5.53 5.16 -11.66
C LYS A 93 -4.08 4.80 -11.35
N TYR A 94 -3.61 5.10 -10.15
CA TYR A 94 -2.27 4.68 -9.73
C TYR A 94 -2.14 3.16 -9.79
N TYR A 95 -3.04 2.41 -9.16
CA TYR A 95 -2.99 0.95 -9.09
C TYR A 95 -2.94 0.30 -10.48
N LEU A 96 -3.77 0.76 -11.42
CA LEU A 96 -3.81 0.26 -12.80
C LEU A 96 -2.53 0.61 -13.57
N ASN A 97 -1.98 1.82 -13.37
CA ASN A 97 -0.78 2.26 -14.07
C ASN A 97 0.49 1.57 -13.56
N SER A 98 0.57 1.29 -12.26
CA SER A 98 1.74 0.62 -11.66
C SER A 98 1.74 -0.89 -11.86
N LYS A 99 0.62 -1.46 -12.35
CA LYS A 99 0.42 -2.91 -12.53
C LYS A 99 0.67 -3.69 -11.24
N ASP A 100 0.29 -3.10 -10.10
CA ASP A 100 0.50 -3.69 -8.77
C ASP A 100 -0.18 -5.05 -8.61
N GLU A 101 -1.25 -5.29 -9.37
CA GLU A 101 -1.96 -6.58 -9.44
C GLU A 101 -1.01 -7.77 -9.67
N GLN A 102 0.09 -7.58 -10.40
CA GLN A 102 1.07 -8.63 -10.70
C GLN A 102 1.88 -9.04 -9.47
N ASN A 103 1.94 -8.18 -8.46
CA ASN A 103 2.69 -8.39 -7.24
C ASN A 103 1.83 -8.93 -6.08
N LEU A 104 0.53 -9.07 -6.30
CA LEU A 104 -0.44 -9.46 -5.28
C LEU A 104 -1.01 -10.85 -5.58
N HIS A 105 -1.38 -11.58 -4.53
CA HIS A 105 -2.13 -12.82 -4.69
C HIS A 105 -3.47 -12.50 -5.39
N PRO A 106 -3.97 -13.33 -6.33
CA PRO A 106 -5.14 -12.99 -7.16
C PRO A 106 -6.37 -12.53 -6.36
N LEU A 107 -6.68 -13.21 -5.25
CA LEU A 107 -7.78 -12.80 -4.37
C LEU A 107 -7.53 -11.43 -3.72
N THR A 108 -6.28 -11.13 -3.34
CA THR A 108 -5.90 -9.84 -2.77
C THR A 108 -6.02 -8.74 -3.81
N ALA A 109 -5.51 -8.97 -5.03
CA ALA A 109 -5.62 -8.03 -6.14
C ALA A 109 -7.09 -7.70 -6.45
N ASN A 110 -7.95 -8.73 -6.51
CA ASN A 110 -9.38 -8.55 -6.77
C ASN A 110 -10.08 -7.71 -5.69
N LEU A 111 -9.86 -8.02 -4.40
CA LEU A 111 -10.42 -7.24 -3.30
C LEU A 111 -9.91 -5.80 -3.33
N PHE A 112 -8.60 -5.62 -3.56
CA PHE A 112 -7.96 -4.30 -3.65
C PHE A 112 -8.64 -3.44 -4.72
N GLU A 113 -8.79 -3.98 -5.92
CA GLU A 113 -9.41 -3.28 -7.03
C GLU A 113 -10.90 -2.99 -6.79
N ARG A 114 -11.67 -3.94 -6.23
CA ARG A 114 -13.09 -3.72 -5.88
C ARG A 114 -13.26 -2.55 -4.92
N ILE A 115 -12.42 -2.47 -3.87
CA ILE A 115 -12.44 -1.34 -2.93
C ILE A 115 -12.07 -0.03 -3.64
N LEU A 116 -11.03 -0.02 -4.47
CA LEU A 116 -10.63 1.19 -5.19
C LEU A 116 -11.69 1.68 -6.19
N ARG A 117 -12.37 0.77 -6.88
CA ARG A 117 -13.51 1.09 -7.75
C ARG A 117 -14.70 1.61 -6.95
N TYR A 118 -14.96 1.04 -5.78
CA TYR A 118 -16.01 1.52 -4.89
C TYR A 118 -15.70 2.94 -4.38
N ILE A 119 -14.43 3.24 -4.05
CA ILE A 119 -13.96 4.60 -3.72
C ILE A 119 -14.17 5.55 -4.89
N GLN A 120 -13.78 5.15 -6.11
CA GLN A 120 -13.95 5.97 -7.30
C GLN A 120 -15.42 6.39 -7.52
N ILE A 121 -16.37 5.47 -7.30
CA ILE A 121 -17.79 5.69 -7.56
C ILE A 121 -18.49 6.39 -6.39
N ASN A 122 -18.21 5.96 -5.15
CA ASN A 122 -18.99 6.34 -3.97
C ASN A 122 -18.26 7.30 -3.03
N GLY A 123 -16.98 7.57 -3.29
CA GLY A 123 -16.12 8.37 -2.41
C GLY A 123 -15.56 7.58 -1.22
N GLU A 124 -14.52 8.14 -0.61
CA GLU A 124 -13.80 7.53 0.53
C GLU A 124 -14.71 7.30 1.75
N GLU A 125 -15.54 8.30 2.11
CA GLU A 125 -16.37 8.25 3.31
C GLU A 125 -17.36 7.08 3.28
N ASN A 126 -18.12 6.96 2.19
CA ASN A 126 -19.07 5.86 2.00
C ASN A 126 -18.36 4.50 1.96
N THR A 127 -17.19 4.43 1.32
CA THR A 127 -16.38 3.21 1.27
C THR A 127 -15.95 2.79 2.68
N PHE A 128 -15.39 3.69 3.47
CA PHE A 128 -14.92 3.37 4.82
C PHE A 128 -16.07 3.06 5.77
N LYS A 129 -17.22 3.72 5.61
CA LYS A 129 -18.45 3.37 6.34
C LYS A 129 -18.86 1.92 6.02
N ARG A 130 -18.92 1.56 4.74
CA ARG A 130 -19.26 0.19 4.28
C ARG A 130 -18.28 -0.85 4.81
N ILE A 131 -16.97 -0.60 4.73
CA ILE A 131 -15.93 -1.50 5.28
C ILE A 131 -16.14 -1.69 6.77
N LYS A 132 -16.33 -0.60 7.53
CA LYS A 132 -16.58 -0.67 8.97
C LYS A 132 -17.81 -1.51 9.28
N GLU A 133 -18.93 -1.30 8.58
CA GLU A 133 -20.16 -2.10 8.77
C GLU A 133 -19.93 -3.59 8.55
N LEU A 134 -19.23 -3.96 7.46
CA LEU A 134 -18.91 -5.36 7.16
C LEU A 134 -18.02 -5.99 8.25
N LEU A 135 -17.02 -5.25 8.73
CA LEU A 135 -16.12 -5.72 9.79
C LEU A 135 -16.86 -5.86 11.14
N HIS A 136 -17.77 -4.93 11.49
CA HIS A 136 -18.61 -5.06 12.68
C HIS A 136 -19.53 -6.29 12.60
N GLN A 137 -20.03 -6.61 11.41
CA GLN A 137 -20.81 -7.82 11.15
C GLN A 137 -19.93 -9.09 11.06
N LYS A 138 -18.62 -8.99 11.29
CA LYS A 138 -17.63 -10.08 11.17
C LYS A 138 -17.66 -10.76 9.79
N LYS A 139 -18.00 -10.01 8.74
CA LYS A 139 -18.00 -10.52 7.37
C LYS A 139 -16.59 -10.52 6.79
N ASP A 140 -16.29 -11.55 6.00
CA ASP A 140 -15.06 -11.61 5.20
C ASP A 140 -15.19 -10.64 4.03
N LEU A 141 -14.32 -9.63 3.99
CA LEU A 141 -14.28 -8.64 2.91
C LEU A 141 -13.97 -9.28 1.57
N TYR A 142 -13.18 -10.37 1.54
CA TYR A 142 -12.91 -11.11 0.29
C TYR A 142 -14.18 -11.61 -0.40
N GLN A 143 -15.22 -11.91 0.38
CA GLN A 143 -16.50 -12.40 -0.13
C GLN A 143 -17.54 -11.28 -0.21
N SER A 144 -17.54 -10.37 0.75
CA SER A 144 -18.69 -9.50 1.04
C SER A 144 -18.55 -8.05 0.59
N PHE A 145 -17.36 -7.63 0.18
CA PHE A 145 -17.09 -6.29 -0.32
C PHE A 145 -16.97 -6.33 -1.83
#